data_AF-A0A087U5S7-F1
#
_entry.id   AF-A0A087U5S7-F1
#
_cell.length_a   1.000
_cell.length_b   1.000
_cell.length_c   1.000
_cell.angle_alpha   90.00
_cell.angle_beta   90.00
_cell.angle_gamma   90.00
#
_symmetry.space_group_name_H-M   'P 1'
#
loop_
_entity.id
_entity.type
_entity.pdbx_description
1 polymer ?
#
loop_
_entity_poly.entity_id
_entity_poly.type
_entity_poly.pdbx_seq_one_letter_code
_entity_poly.pdbx_strand_id
1 'polypeptide(L)'
;MDGELLDRPDLAAETSFDVLLYIYDLSKELAKSFKKILKGKPLPGIWHTGLVAYGREYYFCSSGIESCRPGETILGEPDQILTLGKTE
;
A
#
# COMPACT_ATOMS: atom_id res chain seq x y z
N MET A 1 -17.55 12.75 -44.76
CA MET A 1 -17.74 12.53 -43.32
C MET A 1 -17.70 11.03 -43.13
N ASP A 2 -17.07 10.56 -42.05
CA ASP A 2 -16.80 9.15 -41.70
C ASP A 2 -15.37 8.73 -42.07
N GLY A 3 -14.47 8.69 -41.07
CA GLY A 3 -13.14 8.08 -41.23
C GLY A 3 -12.04 8.47 -40.25
N GLU A 4 -12.19 9.51 -39.42
CA GLU A 4 -11.05 10.11 -38.69
C GLU A 4 -11.02 9.81 -37.17
N LEU A 5 -11.53 8.66 -36.72
CA LEU A 5 -11.66 8.35 -35.28
C LEU A 5 -10.95 7.07 -34.79
N LEU A 6 -10.02 6.48 -35.55
CA LEU A 6 -9.37 5.21 -35.12
C LEU A 6 -7.85 5.27 -34.87
N ASP A 7 -7.22 6.44 -34.85
CA ASP A 7 -5.77 6.53 -34.54
C ASP A 7 -5.50 7.54 -33.42
N ARG A 8 -5.93 7.16 -32.21
CA ARG A 8 -5.66 7.86 -30.94
C ARG A 8 -4.56 7.07 -30.19
N PRO A 9 -3.26 7.30 -30.47
CA PRO A 9 -2.15 6.59 -29.82
C PRO A 9 -2.05 6.89 -28.30
N ASP A 10 -2.81 7.85 -27.80
CA ASP A 10 -2.93 8.23 -26.39
C ASP A 10 -3.77 7.25 -25.54
N LEU A 11 -4.39 6.24 -26.16
CA LEU A 11 -5.21 5.22 -25.49
C LEU A 11 -4.61 3.81 -25.54
N ALA A 12 -3.29 3.68 -25.70
CA ALA A 12 -2.65 2.41 -25.35
C ALA A 12 -2.89 2.16 -23.86
N ALA A 13 -3.80 1.24 -23.55
CA ALA A 13 -4.02 0.80 -22.17
C ALA A 13 -2.66 0.39 -21.60
N GLU A 14 -2.25 1.00 -20.49
CA GLU A 14 -1.04 0.61 -19.80
C GLU A 14 -1.22 -0.85 -19.39
N THR A 15 -0.53 -1.78 -20.05
CA THR A 15 -0.66 -3.23 -19.82
C THR A 15 0.31 -3.71 -18.74
N SER A 16 0.89 -2.80 -17.97
CA SER A 16 1.90 -3.10 -16.97
C SER A 16 1.87 -2.07 -15.85
N PHE A 17 1.46 -2.49 -14.66
CA PHE A 17 1.26 -1.63 -13.50
C PHE A 17 2.32 -1.94 -12.44
N ASP A 18 2.91 -0.90 -11.86
CA ASP A 18 3.80 -1.07 -10.72
C ASP A 18 3.03 -1.62 -9.52
N VAL A 19 3.67 -2.57 -8.82
CA VAL A 19 3.20 -3.13 -7.56
C VAL A 19 4.14 -2.67 -6.47
N LEU A 20 3.61 -1.91 -5.51
CA LEU A 20 4.36 -1.40 -4.37
C LEU A 20 3.86 -2.07 -3.08
N LEU A 21 4.77 -2.26 -2.13
CA LEU A 21 4.47 -2.65 -0.76
C LEU A 21 4.63 -1.43 0.13
N TYR A 22 3.52 -0.97 0.70
CA TYR A 22 3.51 0.03 1.75
C TYR A 22 3.70 -0.67 3.09
N ILE A 23 4.66 -0.20 3.89
CA ILE A 23 5.02 -0.80 5.17
C ILE A 23 4.83 0.24 6.28
N TYR A 24 4.09 -0.16 7.32
CA TYR A 24 3.77 0.65 8.49
C TYR A 24 4.31 -0.03 9.74
N ASP A 25 5.07 0.68 10.57
CA ASP A 25 5.57 0.24 11.85
C ASP A 25 4.62 0.69 12.98
N LEU A 26 3.65 -0.16 13.28
CA LEU A 26 2.70 0.04 14.37
C LEU A 26 3.38 0.11 15.74
N SER A 27 4.62 -0.37 15.87
CA SER A 27 5.35 -0.31 17.12
C SER A 27 5.64 1.13 17.55
N LYS A 28 5.70 2.11 16.63
CA LYS A 28 5.93 3.52 16.97
C LYS A 28 4.79 4.11 17.80
N GLU A 29 3.56 3.70 17.51
CA GLU A 29 2.38 4.12 18.27
C GLU A 29 2.19 3.30 19.55
N LEU A 30 2.49 2.00 19.51
CA LEU A 30 2.45 1.13 20.69
C LEU A 30 3.59 1.41 21.68
N ALA A 31 4.77 1.83 21.23
CA ALA A 31 5.94 2.12 22.07
C ALA A 31 5.73 3.34 22.97
N LYS A 32 4.81 4.25 22.63
CA LYS A 32 4.40 5.34 23.52
C LYS A 32 3.62 4.82 24.73
N SER A 33 2.82 3.75 24.56
CA SER A 33 1.89 3.24 25.57
C SER A 33 2.35 1.96 26.30
N PHE A 34 3.18 1.12 25.69
CA PHE A 34 3.56 -0.21 26.20
C PHE A 34 4.96 -0.32 26.80
N LYS A 35 5.68 0.80 27.00
CA LYS A 35 7.02 0.85 27.64
C LYS A 35 7.13 0.08 28.98
N LYS A 36 6.00 -0.17 29.66
CA LYS A 36 5.96 -0.91 30.94
C LYS A 36 5.73 -2.43 30.82
N ILE A 37 5.26 -2.94 29.69
CA ILE A 37 4.76 -4.33 29.59
C ILE A 37 5.78 -5.28 28.96
N LEU A 38 6.66 -4.81 28.07
CA LEU A 38 7.74 -5.65 27.52
C LEU A 38 8.93 -5.77 28.48
N LYS A 39 8.81 -6.64 29.49
CA LYS A 39 9.96 -7.20 30.26
C LYS A 39 10.57 -8.40 29.52
N GLY A 40 10.96 -8.20 28.27
CA GLY A 40 11.52 -9.21 27.38
C GLY A 40 12.21 -8.54 26.19
N LYS A 41 13.02 -9.28 25.43
CA LYS A 41 13.85 -8.78 24.31
C LYS A 41 13.12 -7.70 23.50
N PRO A 42 13.80 -6.58 23.14
CA PRO A 42 13.18 -5.54 22.32
C PRO A 42 12.65 -6.16 21.04
N LEU A 43 11.35 -5.96 20.76
CA LEU A 43 10.78 -6.34 19.48
C LEU A 43 11.36 -5.41 18.40
N PRO A 44 11.82 -5.94 17.27
CA PRO A 44 12.38 -5.12 16.19
C PRO A 44 11.33 -4.24 15.49
N GLY A 45 10.04 -4.52 15.65
CA GLY A 45 8.92 -3.75 15.09
C GLY A 45 7.61 -4.55 15.08
N ILE A 46 6.49 -3.89 14.82
CA ILE A 46 5.19 -4.52 14.55
C ILE A 46 4.73 -4.01 13.20
N TRP A 47 4.81 -4.86 12.18
CA TRP A 47 4.61 -4.44 10.80
C TRP A 47 3.18 -4.69 10.35
N HIS A 48 2.56 -3.66 9.78
CA HIS A 48 1.39 -3.78 8.94
C HIS A 48 1.77 -3.41 7.51
N THR A 49 1.15 -4.04 6.52
CA THR A 49 1.50 -3.82 5.11
C THR A 49 0.27 -3.72 4.23
N GLY A 50 0.33 -2.85 3.23
CA GLY A 50 -0.65 -2.72 2.15
C GLY A 50 0.02 -2.90 0.78
N LEU A 51 -0.68 -3.53 -0.16
CA LEU A 51 -0.27 -3.60 -1.56
C LEU A 51 -0.85 -2.42 -2.33
N VAL A 52 -0.02 -1.65 -3.02
CA VAL A 52 -0.46 -0.61 -3.93
C VAL A 52 -0.29 -1.08 -5.37
N ALA A 53 -1.40 -1.19 -6.08
CA ALA A 53 -1.44 -1.53 -7.50
C ALA A 53 -2.70 -0.91 -8.12
N TYR A 54 -2.68 -0.63 -9.43
CA TYR A 54 -3.83 -0.07 -10.15
C TYR A 54 -4.41 1.20 -9.48
N GLY A 55 -3.55 2.03 -8.90
CA GLY A 55 -3.92 3.28 -8.23
C GLY A 55 -4.63 3.15 -6.88
N ARG A 56 -4.68 1.95 -6.28
CA ARG A 56 -5.29 1.74 -4.95
C ARG A 56 -4.38 0.96 -4.03
N GLU A 57 -4.56 1.17 -2.74
CA GLU A 57 -3.97 0.36 -1.68
C GLU A 57 -4.96 -0.71 -1.21
N TYR A 58 -4.47 -1.94 -1.07
CA TYR A 58 -5.21 -3.12 -0.65
C TYR A 58 -4.56 -3.73 0.59
N TYR A 59 -5.36 -4.05 1.59
CA TYR A 59 -4.87 -4.65 2.83
C TYR A 59 -5.95 -5.57 3.43
N PHE A 60 -5.54 -6.40 4.39
CA PHE A 60 -6.43 -7.31 5.09
C PHE A 60 -6.55 -6.92 6.56
N CYS A 61 -7.78 -6.77 7.04
CA CYS A 61 -8.10 -6.46 8.43
C CYS A 61 -9.27 -7.32 8.94
N SER A 62 -9.77 -7.02 10.14
CA SER A 62 -10.85 -7.81 10.77
C SER A 62 -12.15 -7.85 9.97
N SER A 63 -12.41 -6.86 9.11
CA SER A 63 -13.55 -6.81 8.20
C SER A 63 -13.33 -7.60 6.89
N GLY A 64 -12.13 -8.12 6.66
CA GLY A 64 -11.75 -8.81 5.42
C GLY A 64 -10.78 -7.99 4.57
N ILE A 65 -10.92 -8.09 3.25
CA ILE A 65 -10.13 -7.32 2.28
C ILE A 65 -10.76 -5.94 2.15
N GLU A 66 -9.94 -4.90 2.34
CA GLU A 66 -10.34 -3.51 2.18
C GLU A 66 -9.43 -2.80 1.17
N SER A 67 -9.88 -1.64 0.67
CA SER A 67 -9.05 -0.78 -0.16
C SER A 67 -9.35 0.69 0.00
N CYS A 68 -8.34 1.53 -0.19
CA CYS A 68 -8.44 2.99 -0.17
C CYS A 68 -7.45 3.61 -1.16
N ARG A 69 -7.35 4.94 -1.20
CA ARG A 69 -6.24 5.59 -1.91
C ARG A 69 -4.93 5.34 -1.14
N PRO A 70 -3.78 5.24 -1.83
CA PRO A 70 -2.50 5.01 -1.16
C PRO A 70 -2.23 6.01 -0.04
N GLY A 71 -1.96 5.51 1.18
CA GLY A 71 -1.67 6.33 2.35
C GLY A 71 -2.90 6.95 3.05
N GLU A 72 -4.12 6.67 2.58
CA GLU A 72 -5.36 7.19 3.20
C GLU A 72 -5.97 6.25 4.26
N THR A 73 -5.20 5.26 4.73
CA THR A 73 -5.60 4.47 5.90
C THR A 73 -5.56 5.31 7.18
N ILE A 74 -6.11 4.78 8.29
CA ILE A 74 -5.95 5.40 9.61
C ILE A 74 -4.48 5.49 10.07
N LEU A 75 -3.59 4.74 9.44
CA LEU A 75 -2.15 4.75 9.74
C LEU A 75 -1.42 5.92 9.08
N GLY A 76 -2.05 6.59 8.11
CA GLY A 76 -1.46 7.72 7.37
C GLY A 76 -0.42 7.25 6.35
N GLU A 77 0.66 8.03 6.23
CA GLU A 77 1.76 7.75 5.29
C GLU A 77 2.56 6.50 5.71
N PRO A 78 3.00 5.66 4.75
CA PRO A 78 3.84 4.51 5.06
C PRO A 78 5.23 4.92 5.56
N ASP A 79 5.79 4.12 6.44
CA ASP A 79 7.17 4.31 6.93
C ASP A 79 8.21 3.90 5.89
N GLN A 80 7.87 2.92 5.05
CA GLN A 80 8.71 2.48 3.93
C GLN A 80 7.83 2.07 2.76
N ILE A 81 8.31 2.34 1.55
CA ILE A 81 7.71 1.90 0.30
C ILE A 81 8.73 1.03 -0.42
N LEU A 82 8.36 -0.21 -0.75
CA LEU A 82 9.19 -1.12 -1.54
C LEU A 82 8.52 -1.41 -2.89
N THR A 83 9.25 -1.27 -3.99
CA THR A 83 8.79 -1.76 -5.30
C THR A 83 8.93 -3.28 -5.35
N LEU A 84 7.81 -3.99 -5.53
CA LEU A 84 7.79 -5.45 -5.67
C LEU A 84 7.98 -5.90 -7.12
N GLY A 85 7.60 -5.05 -8.08
CA GLY A 85 7.71 -5.35 -9.50
C GLY A 85 6.57 -4.75 -10.29
N LYS A 86 6.17 -5.45 -11.37
CA LYS A 86 5.05 -5.07 -12.24
C LYS A 86 4.07 -6.23 -12.41
N THR A 87 2.82 -5.91 -12.70
CA THR A 87 1.74 -6.85 -13.04
C THR A 87 1.05 -6.43 -14.34
N GLU A 88 0.41 -7.36 -15.05
CA GLU A 88 -0.35 -7.10 -16.29
C GLU A 88 -1.83 -6.79 -16.02
#